data_AF-A0A966UNA0-F1
#
_entry.id   AF-A0A966UNA0-F1
#
_cell.length_a   1.000
_cell.length_b   1.000
_cell.length_c   1.000
_cell.angle_alpha   90.00
_cell.angle_beta   90.00
_cell.angle_gamma   90.00
#
_symmetry.space_group_name_H-M   'P 1'
#
loop_
_entity.id
_entity.type
_entity.pdbx_description
1 polymer ?
#
loop_
_entity_poly.entity_id
_entity_poly.type
_entity_poly.pdbx_seq_one_letter_code
_entity_poly.pdbx_strand_id
1 'polypeptide(L)' 'MDRLKVEGHSNLYRDLNSGAVINCNRDEYDLYIKAKANRENMINEINTLKQELDEVKQLLKKITDDN' A
#
# COMPACT_ATOMS: atom_id res chain seq x y z
N MET A 1 -30.04 -8.08 4.14
CA MET A 1 -28.96 -7.89 5.13
C MET A 1 -29.35 -6.68 5.95
N ASP A 2 -29.88 -6.90 7.14
CA ASP A 2 -30.37 -5.80 7.96
C ASP A 2 -29.19 -5.22 8.74
N ARG A 3 -28.92 -3.94 8.49
CA ARG A 3 -27.80 -3.21 9.08
C ARG A 3 -28.35 -2.04 9.89
N LEU A 4 -27.99 -1.99 11.16
CA LEU A 4 -28.36 -0.90 12.07
C LEU A 4 -27.22 0.10 12.17
N LYS A 5 -27.50 1.38 12.01
CA LYS A 5 -26.49 2.43 12.17
C LYS A 5 -26.04 2.51 13.63
N VAL A 6 -24.73 2.61 13.87
CA VAL A 6 -24.18 2.81 15.22
C VAL A 6 -24.42 4.25 15.66
N GLU A 7 -24.93 4.44 16.87
CA GLU A 7 -25.16 5.79 17.42
C GLU A 7 -23.85 6.60 17.49
N GLY A 8 -23.93 7.90 17.17
CA GLY A 8 -22.77 8.79 17.15
C GLY A 8 -21.82 8.63 15.95
N HIS A 9 -22.02 7.65 15.07
CA HIS A 9 -21.14 7.39 13.94
C HIS A 9 -21.89 7.31 12.61
N SER A 10 -21.52 8.17 11.64
CA SER A 10 -22.17 8.20 10.32
C SER A 10 -21.84 6.99 9.45
N ASN A 11 -20.65 6.43 9.63
CA ASN A 11 -20.06 5.47 8.70
C ASN A 11 -20.02 4.04 9.26
N LEU A 12 -20.46 3.83 10.51
CA LEU A 12 -20.44 2.51 11.17
C LEU A 12 -21.83 1.89 11.19
N TYR A 13 -21.90 0.63 10.76
CA TYR A 13 -23.14 -0.14 10.74
C TYR A 13 -22.91 -1.47 11.47
N ARG A 14 -23.82 -1.81 12.39
CA ARG A 14 -23.88 -3.11 13.02
C ARG A 14 -24.71 -4.06 12.16
N ASP A 15 -24.11 -5.17 11.76
CA ASP A 15 -24.84 -6.27 11.13
C ASP A 15 -25.66 -7.01 12.19
N LEU A 16 -26.97 -7.15 11.96
CA LEU A 16 -27.89 -7.69 12.96
C LEU A 16 -27.82 -9.23 13.06
N ASN A 17 -27.26 -9.91 12.07
CA ASN A 17 -27.11 -11.37 12.09
C ASN A 17 -25.85 -11.81 12.85
N SER A 18 -24.72 -11.13 12.62
CA SER A 18 -23.42 -11.48 13.23
C SER A 18 -23.03 -10.62 14.43
N GLY A 19 -23.67 -9.46 14.62
CA GLY A 19 -23.27 -8.46 15.60
C GLY A 19 -22.00 -7.67 15.23
N ALA A 20 -21.39 -7.93 14.06
CA ALA A 20 -20.19 -7.26 13.61
C ALA A 20 -20.43 -5.77 13.32
N VAL A 21 -19.48 -4.91 13.68
CA VAL A 21 -19.49 -3.48 13.30
C VAL A 21 -18.65 -3.29 12.05
N ILE A 22 -19.28 -2.80 10.99
CA ILE A 22 -18.71 -2.64 9.65
C ILE A 22 -18.54 -1.15 9.36
N ASN A 23 -17.32 -0.74 9.08
CA ASN A 23 -17.05 0.58 8.52
C ASN A 23 -17.45 0.59 7.03
N CYS A 24 -18.38 1.46 6.66
CA CYS A 24 -18.87 1.65 5.30
C CYS A 24 -18.35 2.96 4.68
N ASN A 25 -17.35 3.62 5.28
CA ASN A 25 -16.68 4.77 4.68
C ASN A 25 -15.86 4.31 3.47
N ARG A 26 -16.38 4.58 2.28
CA ARG A 26 -15.70 4.26 1.02
C ARG A 26 -14.55 5.23 0.74
N ASP A 27 -14.68 6.50 1.12
CA ASP A 27 -13.67 7.52 0.82
C ASP A 27 -12.37 7.25 1.59
N GLU A 28 -12.46 6.91 2.87
CA GLU A 28 -11.30 6.50 3.68
C GLU A 28 -10.66 5.23 3.13
N TYR A 29 -11.47 4.26 2.68
CA TYR A 29 -10.97 3.03 2.08
C TYR A 29 -10.21 3.31 0.78
N ASP A 30 -10.78 4.13 -0.11
CA ASP A 30 -10.16 4.50 -1.38
C ASP A 30 -8.84 5.27 -1.16
N LEU A 31 -8.81 6.17 -0.18
CA LEU A 31 -7.58 6.86 0.24
C LEU A 31 -6.51 5.89 0.74
N TYR A 32 -6.90 4.92 1.58
CA TYR A 32 -5.98 3.89 2.06
C TYR A 32 -5.41 3.05 0.91
N ILE A 33 -6.26 2.61 -0.04
CA ILE A 33 -5.82 1.83 -1.19
C ILE A 33 -4.82 2.61 -2.05
N LYS A 34 -5.10 3.90 -2.31
CA LYS A 34 -4.16 4.79 -3.02
C LYS A 34 -2.82 4.93 -2.28
N ALA A 35 -2.85 5.15 -0.97
CA ALA A 35 -1.65 5.26 -0.15
C ALA A 35 -0.82 3.96 -0.16
N LYS A 36 -1.50 2.81 -0.10
CA LYS A 36 -0.87 1.49 -0.20
C LYS A 36 -0.19 1.30 -1.56
N ALA A 37 -0.90 1.58 -2.66
CA ALA A 37 -0.35 1.47 -4.02
C ALA A 37 0.87 2.38 -4.21
N ASN A 38 0.81 3.62 -3.72
CA ASN A 38 1.95 4.55 -3.78
C ASN A 38 3.16 4.02 -3.01
N ARG A 39 2.94 3.41 -1.83
CA ARG A 39 4.01 2.79 -1.04
C ARG A 39 4.65 1.62 -1.79
N GLU A 40 3.84 0.75 -2.38
CA GLU A 40 4.33 -0.39 -3.17
C GLU A 40 5.15 0.08 -4.38
N ASN A 41 4.67 1.09 -5.10
CA ASN A 41 5.39 1.70 -6.21
C ASN A 41 6.73 2.30 -5.77
N MET A 42 6.76 3.03 -4.66
CA MET A 42 7.99 3.60 -4.11
C MET A 42 9.01 2.52 -3.72
N ILE A 43 8.55 1.40 -3.14
CA ILE A 43 9.43 0.27 -2.82
C ILE A 43 10.01 -0.35 -4.09
N ASN A 44 9.19 -0.53 -5.12
CA ASN A 44 9.64 -1.06 -6.40
C ASN A 44 10.68 -0.15 -7.07
N GLU A 45 10.43 1.16 -7.10
CA GLU A 45 11.35 2.15 -7.65
C GLU A 45 12.70 2.13 -6.91
N ILE A 46 12.68 2.07 -5.57
CA ILE A 46 13.91 1.93 -4.76
C ILE A 46 14.67 0.65 -5.12
N ASN A 47 13.97 -0.45 -5.33
CA ASN A 47 14.61 -1.72 -5.69
C ASN A 47 15.23 -1.68 -7.09
N THR A 48 14.55 -1.07 -8.06
CA THR A 48 15.09 -0.83 -9.40
C THR A 48 16.34 0.04 -9.34
N LEU A 49 16.30 1.17 -8.61
CA LEU A 49 17.47 2.04 -8.45
C LEU A 49 18.66 1.32 -7.80
N LYS A 50 18.41 0.44 -6.82
CA LYS A 50 19.48 -0.39 -6.23
C LYS A 50 20.10 -1.34 -7.24
N GLN A 51 19.29 -1.97 -8.07
CA GLN A 51 19.77 -2.88 -9.13
C GLN A 51 20.61 -2.12 -10.16
N GLU A 52 20.13 -0.98 -10.64
CA GLU A 52 20.87 -0.12 -11.58
C GLU A 52 22.21 0.34 -10.98
N LEU A 53 22.24 0.73 -9.70
CA LEU A 53 23.47 1.10 -9.02
C LEU A 53 24.46 -0.07 -8.89
N ASP A 54 23.96 -1.27 -8.60
CA ASP A 54 24.82 -2.46 -8.52
C ASP A 54 25.37 -2.85 -9.89
N GLU A 55 24.59 -2.70 -10.97
CA GLU A 55 25.08 -2.86 -12.35
C GLU A 55 26.18 -1.85 -12.68
N VAL A 56 25.99 -0.56 -12.34
CA VAL A 56 27.01 0.48 -12.54
C VAL A 56 28.29 0.14 -11.77
N LYS A 57 28.20 -0.30 -10.51
CA LYS A 57 29.36 -0.75 -9.74
C LYS A 57 30.08 -1.92 -10.41
N GLN A 58 29.34 -2.89 -10.95
CA GLN A 58 29.93 -4.03 -11.65
C GLN A 58 30.65 -3.60 -12.93
N LEU A 59 30.07 -2.69 -13.70
CA LEU A 59 30.71 -2.14 -14.90
C LEU A 59 32.00 -1.39 -14.56
N LEU A 60 31.97 -0.55 -13.54
CA LEU A 60 33.17 0.17 -13.06
C LEU A 60 34.26 -0.80 -12.60
N LYS A 61 33.88 -1.85 -11.87
CA LYS A 61 34.82 -2.87 -11.41
C LYS A 61 35.49 -3.60 -12.57
N LYS A 62 34.74 -3.98 -13.61
CA LYS A 62 35.32 -4.60 -14.82
C LYS A 62 36.37 -3.70 -15.47
N ILE A 63 36.10 -2.40 -15.59
CA ILE A 63 37.04 -1.43 -16.18
C ILE A 63 38.32 -1.30 -15.33
N THR A 64 38.20 -1.35 -14.00
CA THR A 64 39.37 -1.30 -13.11
C THR A 64 40.15 -2.61 -13.03
N ASP A 65 39.47 -3.75 -13.20
CA ASP A 65 40.10 -5.08 -13.16
C ASP A 65 40.78 -5.46 -14.50
N ASP A 66 40.39 -4.83 -15.61
CA ASP A 66 40.96 -5.04 -16.96
C ASP A 66 42.23 -4.18 -17.25
N ASN A 67 42.86 -3.58 -16.22
CA ASN A 67 44.17 -2.91 -16.30
C ASN A 67 45.20 -3.57 -15.38
#